data_AF-A0A4S2B1X6-F1
#
_entry.id   AF-A0A4S2B1X6-F1
#
_cell.length_a   1.000
_cell.length_b   1.000
_cell.length_c   1.000
_cell.angle_alpha   90.00
_cell.angle_beta   90.00
_cell.angle_gamma   90.00
#
_symmetry.space_group_name_H-M   'P 1'
#
loop_
_entity.id
_entity.type
_entity.pdbx_description
1 polymer ?
#
loop_
_entity_poly.entity_id
_entity_poly.type
_entity_poly.pdbx_seq_one_letter_code
_entity_poly.pdbx_strand_id
1 'polypeptide(L)'
;MELYERIISKDEINSRAVDALLAIIANGLVATKTDLAECLGAKPAKFSEILNYRMKVGIDMVAKVCDRYGVDPYWVLMGRGNHIFRDPDYEPEPYYIEDDNDLDRQYHTSKEDIKGKRLAKVSVNELKEQAANPQITGLAELFYNKTLEQAEEIGKLKAQIKELEQRLGKNAADANTSTTANAG
;
A
#
# COMPACT_ATOMS: atom_id res chain seq x y z
N MET A 1 -15.08 -8.60 11.79
CA MET A 1 -14.98 -8.07 10.42
C MET A 1 -14.20 -9.09 9.63
N GLU A 2 -14.79 -9.63 8.57
CA GLU A 2 -14.09 -10.62 7.75
C GLU A 2 -12.88 -9.99 7.05
N LEU A 3 -11.84 -10.77 6.80
CA LEU A 3 -10.59 -10.30 6.17
C LEU A 3 -10.86 -9.52 4.87
N TYR A 4 -11.84 -9.99 4.09
CA TYR A 4 -12.27 -9.35 2.87
C TYR A 4 -12.79 -7.92 3.10
N GLU A 5 -13.70 -7.74 4.07
CA GLU A 5 -14.28 -6.42 4.40
C GLU A 5 -13.21 -5.42 4.82
N ARG A 6 -12.18 -5.90 5.52
CA ARG A 6 -11.02 -5.08 5.87
C ARG A 6 -10.24 -4.65 4.62
N ILE A 7 -9.90 -5.58 3.74
CA ILE A 7 -9.10 -5.32 2.52
C ILE A 7 -9.77 -4.29 1.62
N ILE A 8 -11.11 -4.33 1.50
CA ILE A 8 -11.88 -3.36 0.69
C ILE A 8 -12.31 -2.13 1.47
N SER A 9 -11.83 -1.96 2.71
CA SER A 9 -12.16 -0.78 3.52
C SER A 9 -11.55 0.48 2.92
N LYS A 10 -12.18 1.62 3.20
CA LYS A 10 -11.72 2.93 2.74
C LYS A 10 -10.31 3.27 3.22
N ASP A 11 -9.85 2.68 4.32
CA ASP A 11 -8.53 2.97 4.90
C ASP A 11 -7.45 2.13 4.24
N GLU A 12 -7.69 0.84 4.04
CA GLU A 12 -6.75 -0.04 3.32
C GLU A 12 -6.61 0.36 1.84
N ILE A 13 -7.71 0.72 1.17
CA ILE A 13 -7.66 1.25 -0.20
C ILE A 13 -6.86 2.56 -0.25
N ASN A 14 -7.07 3.44 0.73
CA ASN A 14 -6.32 4.68 0.79
C ASN A 14 -4.83 4.43 1.04
N SER A 15 -4.48 3.46 1.90
CA SER A 15 -3.09 3.11 2.14
C SER A 15 -2.41 2.69 0.86
N ARG A 16 -3.01 1.75 0.11
CA ARG A 16 -2.49 1.30 -1.19
C ARG A 16 -2.37 2.44 -2.19
N ALA A 17 -3.34 3.36 -2.23
CA ALA A 17 -3.28 4.51 -3.11
C ALA A 17 -2.10 5.44 -2.77
N VAL A 18 -1.81 5.67 -1.49
CA VAL A 18 -0.63 6.44 -1.06
C VAL A 18 0.66 5.68 -1.38
N ASP A 19 0.69 4.36 -1.17
CA ASP A 19 1.85 3.53 -1.49
C ASP A 19 2.17 3.56 -2.99
N ALA A 20 1.16 3.56 -3.86
CA ALA A 20 1.33 3.74 -5.30
C ALA A 20 1.92 5.11 -5.65
N LEU A 21 1.47 6.19 -5.02
CA LEU A 21 2.04 7.54 -5.20
C LEU A 21 3.51 7.59 -4.79
N LEU A 22 3.85 6.98 -3.66
CA LEU A 22 5.24 6.89 -3.19
C LEU A 22 6.10 6.04 -4.12
N ALA A 23 5.56 4.95 -4.66
CA ALA A 23 6.25 4.12 -5.64
C ALA A 23 6.56 4.88 -6.93
N ILE A 24 5.65 5.72 -7.42
CA ILE A 24 5.87 6.57 -8.60
C ILE A 24 7.08 7.51 -8.37
N ILE A 25 7.13 8.14 -7.20
CA ILE A 25 8.24 9.02 -6.81
C ILE A 25 9.55 8.21 -6.68
N ALA A 26 9.50 7.06 -6.02
CA ALA A 26 10.67 6.22 -5.77
C ALA A 26 11.28 5.65 -7.06
N ASN A 27 10.45 5.34 -8.06
CA ASN A 27 10.92 4.85 -9.37
C ASN A 27 11.35 5.99 -10.31
N GLY A 28 11.35 7.25 -9.86
CA GLY A 28 11.77 8.38 -10.68
C GLY A 28 10.88 8.62 -11.90
N LEU A 29 9.63 8.16 -11.88
CA LEU A 29 8.65 8.39 -12.96
C LEU A 29 8.21 9.86 -13.06
N VAL A 30 8.57 10.65 -12.05
CA VAL A 30 8.35 12.09 -11.92
C VAL A 30 9.60 12.72 -11.33
N ALA A 31 9.90 13.96 -11.70
CA ALA A 31 11.12 14.64 -11.22
C ALA A 31 10.99 15.09 -9.76
N THR A 32 9.83 15.64 -9.37
CA THR A 32 9.57 16.08 -7.99
C THR A 32 8.18 15.71 -7.48
N LYS A 33 7.99 15.79 -6.15
CA LYS A 33 6.67 15.62 -5.51
C LYS A 33 5.66 16.69 -5.97
N THR A 34 6.15 17.89 -6.27
CA THR A 34 5.34 19.01 -6.77
C THR A 34 4.84 18.71 -8.18
N ASP A 35 5.70 18.16 -9.04
CA ASP A 35 5.32 17.83 -10.42
C ASP A 35 4.25 16.74 -10.45
N LEU A 36 4.36 15.75 -9.56
CA LEU A 36 3.32 14.73 -9.41
C LEU A 36 2.01 15.34 -8.91
N ALA A 37 2.06 16.26 -7.93
CA ALA A 37 0.87 16.96 -7.45
C ALA A 37 0.17 17.70 -8.59
N GLU A 38 0.91 18.43 -9.41
CA GLU A 38 0.39 19.15 -10.58
C GLU A 38 -0.20 18.20 -11.63
N CYS A 39 0.49 17.11 -11.98
CA CYS A 39 -0.01 16.08 -12.90
C CYS A 39 -1.34 15.47 -12.42
N LEU A 40 -1.51 15.34 -11.10
CA LEU A 40 -2.73 14.82 -10.50
C LEU A 40 -3.81 15.88 -10.28
N GLY A 41 -3.53 17.16 -10.57
CA GLY A 41 -4.45 18.28 -10.36
C GLY A 41 -4.61 18.66 -8.87
N ALA A 42 -3.61 18.37 -8.05
CA ALA A 42 -3.57 18.69 -6.63
C ALA A 42 -2.67 19.91 -6.36
N LYS A 43 -3.07 20.76 -5.42
CA LYS A 43 -2.15 21.75 -4.84
C LYS A 43 -1.06 21.03 -4.03
N PRO A 44 0.21 21.49 -4.03
CA PRO A 44 1.29 20.83 -3.30
C PRO A 44 1.01 20.61 -1.81
N ALA A 45 0.38 21.58 -1.13
CA ALA A 45 0.00 21.43 0.27
C ALA A 45 -1.00 20.28 0.50
N LYS A 46 -2.04 20.18 -0.35
CA LYS A 46 -3.01 19.07 -0.29
C LYS A 46 -2.32 17.74 -0.56
N PHE A 47 -1.38 17.72 -1.50
CA PHE A 47 -0.63 16.51 -1.82
C PHE A 47 0.26 16.04 -0.66
N SER A 48 0.94 16.96 0.03
CA SER A 48 1.72 16.64 1.24
C SER A 48 0.84 16.05 2.35
N GLU A 49 -0.35 16.58 2.56
CA GLU A 49 -1.31 16.03 3.53
C GLU A 49 -1.77 14.60 3.14
N ILE A 50 -1.94 14.34 1.85
CA ILE A 50 -2.25 13.00 1.32
C ILE A 50 -1.11 12.02 1.58
N LEU A 51 0.14 12.41 1.26
CA LEU A 51 1.32 11.55 1.49
C LEU A 51 1.56 11.24 2.96
N ASN A 52 1.12 12.14 3.85
CA ASN A 52 1.17 11.96 5.31
C ASN A 52 -0.07 11.26 5.87
N TYR A 53 -0.92 10.68 5.02
CA TYR A 53 -2.15 9.95 5.38
C TYR A 53 -3.19 10.80 6.15
N ARG A 54 -3.05 12.13 6.15
CA ARG A 54 -4.00 13.06 6.80
C ARG A 54 -5.19 13.39 5.91
N MET A 55 -5.05 13.17 4.61
CA MET A 55 -6.12 13.29 3.63
C MET A 55 -6.20 12.04 2.77
N LYS A 56 -7.43 11.65 2.39
CA LYS A 56 -7.63 10.54 1.47
C LYS A 56 -7.32 10.95 0.03
N VAL A 57 -6.77 10.00 -0.73
CA VAL A 57 -6.56 10.14 -2.17
C VAL A 57 -7.92 10.21 -2.88
N GLY A 58 -8.07 11.14 -3.82
CA GLY A 58 -9.27 11.23 -4.65
C GLY A 58 -9.32 10.07 -5.65
N ILE A 59 -10.52 9.56 -5.95
CA ILE A 59 -10.68 8.49 -6.95
C ILE A 59 -10.23 8.93 -8.35
N ASP A 60 -10.38 10.22 -8.66
CA ASP A 60 -9.86 10.84 -9.88
C ASP A 60 -8.32 10.77 -9.96
N MET A 61 -7.64 10.93 -8.82
CA MET A 61 -6.19 10.77 -8.75
C MET A 61 -5.78 9.31 -8.94
N VAL A 62 -6.53 8.37 -8.34
CA VAL A 62 -6.32 6.92 -8.57
C VAL A 62 -6.46 6.59 -10.06
N ALA A 63 -7.50 7.09 -10.72
CA ALA A 63 -7.68 6.88 -12.16
C ALA A 63 -6.49 7.43 -12.98
N LYS A 64 -6.03 8.65 -12.68
CA LYS A 64 -4.87 9.26 -13.34
C LYS A 64 -3.59 8.46 -13.12
N VAL A 65 -3.36 7.91 -11.93
CA VAL A 65 -2.14 7.13 -11.69
C VAL A 65 -2.17 5.77 -12.38
N CYS A 66 -3.34 5.14 -12.46
CA CYS A 66 -3.50 3.90 -13.21
C CYS A 66 -3.26 4.13 -14.69
N ASP A 67 -3.83 5.20 -15.26
CA ASP A 67 -3.69 5.53 -16.68
C ASP A 67 -2.25 5.98 -17.02
N ARG A 68 -1.75 7.01 -16.36
CA ARG A 68 -0.50 7.68 -16.73
C ARG A 68 0.77 6.96 -16.28
N TYR A 69 0.73 6.33 -15.12
CA TYR A 69 1.93 5.72 -14.50
C TYR A 69 1.85 4.20 -14.42
N GLY A 70 0.82 3.59 -15.04
CA GLY A 70 0.70 2.14 -15.13
C GLY A 70 0.45 1.44 -13.79
N VAL A 71 -0.10 2.13 -12.79
CA VAL A 71 -0.51 1.49 -11.53
C VAL A 71 -1.64 0.49 -11.79
N ASP A 72 -1.57 -0.69 -11.19
CA ASP A 72 -2.59 -1.73 -11.34
C ASP A 72 -3.86 -1.36 -10.54
N PRO A 73 -5.03 -1.16 -11.20
CA PRO A 73 -6.29 -0.87 -10.53
C PRO A 73 -6.76 -2.01 -9.61
N TYR A 74 -6.45 -3.26 -9.93
CA TYR A 74 -6.80 -4.41 -9.08
C TYR A 74 -5.97 -4.41 -7.80
N TRP A 75 -4.69 -4.04 -7.91
CA TRP A 75 -3.85 -3.90 -6.74
C TRP A 75 -4.34 -2.78 -5.83
N VAL A 76 -4.52 -1.58 -6.38
CA VAL A 76 -4.86 -0.41 -5.55
C VAL A 76 -6.26 -0.51 -4.93
N LEU A 77 -7.27 -0.92 -5.70
CA LEU A 77 -8.66 -0.94 -5.23
C LEU A 77 -9.01 -2.23 -4.50
N MET A 78 -8.57 -3.38 -5.01
CA MET A 78 -9.00 -4.68 -4.52
C MET A 78 -7.96 -5.38 -3.65
N GLY A 79 -6.73 -4.86 -3.57
CA GLY A 79 -5.62 -5.54 -2.90
C GLY A 79 -5.26 -6.85 -3.57
N ARG A 80 -5.48 -6.97 -4.89
CA ARG A 80 -5.21 -8.17 -5.68
C ARG A 80 -4.00 -7.97 -6.57
N GLY A 81 -3.22 -9.03 -6.76
CA GLY A 81 -1.98 -8.98 -7.53
C GLY A 81 -0.76 -8.81 -6.62
N ASN A 82 0.43 -9.05 -7.20
CA ASN A 82 1.69 -9.06 -6.46
C ASN A 82 2.54 -7.79 -6.70
N HIS A 83 2.07 -6.90 -7.58
CA HIS A 83 2.84 -5.76 -8.07
C HIS A 83 1.97 -4.50 -8.07
N ILE A 84 2.58 -3.36 -7.71
CA ILE A 84 1.90 -2.05 -7.70
C ILE A 84 1.65 -1.58 -9.13
N PHE A 85 2.62 -1.83 -10.01
CA PHE A 85 2.55 -1.49 -11.42
C PHE A 85 2.14 -2.71 -12.23
N ARG A 86 1.45 -2.45 -13.33
CA ARG A 86 1.10 -3.46 -14.33
C ARG A 86 2.36 -3.97 -15.02
N ASP A 87 2.25 -5.16 -15.60
CA ASP A 87 3.33 -5.72 -16.40
C ASP A 87 3.67 -4.78 -17.57
N PRO A 88 4.95 -4.67 -17.97
CA PRO A 88 5.36 -3.78 -19.06
C PRO A 88 4.65 -4.07 -20.39
N ASP A 89 4.26 -5.34 -20.60
CA ASP A 89 3.56 -5.80 -21.81
C ASP A 89 2.04 -5.61 -21.73
N TYR A 90 1.53 -5.03 -20.64
CA TYR A 90 0.11 -4.72 -20.51
C TYR A 90 -0.24 -3.47 -21.32
N GLU A 91 -0.96 -3.66 -22.42
CA GLU A 91 -1.59 -2.58 -23.17
C GLU A 91 -3.06 -2.46 -22.76
N PRO A 92 -3.49 -1.35 -22.12
CA PRO A 92 -4.90 -1.13 -21.85
C PRO A 92 -5.66 -1.00 -23.17
N GLU A 93 -6.88 -1.58 -23.20
CA GLU A 93 -7.77 -1.35 -24.33
C GLU A 93 -8.04 0.16 -24.50
N PRO A 94 -8.09 0.66 -25.75
CA PRO A 94 -8.33 2.08 -26.00
C PRO A 94 -9.71 2.50 -25.49
N TYR A 95 -9.85 3.78 -25.14
CA TYR A 95 -11.14 4.36 -24.79
C TYR A 95 -12.10 4.28 -25.99
N TYR A 96 -13.09 3.40 -25.92
CA TYR A 96 -14.24 3.43 -26.84
C TYR A 96 -15.18 4.54 -26.37
N ILE A 97 -15.15 5.68 -27.06
CA ILE A 97 -16.17 6.72 -26.92
C ILE A 97 -17.13 6.50 -28.09
N GLU A 98 -18.34 6.02 -27.75
CA GLU A 98 -19.57 5.82 -28.56
C GLU A 98 -19.98 4.35 -28.84
N ASP A 99 -21.03 3.89 -28.14
CA ASP A 99 -22.37 3.72 -28.71
C ASP A 99 -23.38 3.73 -27.53
N ASP A 100 -24.48 4.45 -27.67
CA ASP A 100 -25.51 4.64 -26.63
C ASP A 100 -26.26 3.33 -26.27
N ASN A 101 -25.78 2.18 -26.74
CA ASN A 101 -26.46 0.87 -26.66
C ASN A 101 -25.56 -0.34 -26.33
N ASP A 102 -24.36 -0.19 -25.77
CA ASP A 102 -23.52 -1.37 -25.47
C ASP A 102 -23.73 -1.96 -24.05
N LEU A 103 -24.99 -2.16 -23.67
CA LEU A 103 -25.37 -2.85 -22.42
C LEU A 103 -25.33 -4.38 -22.54
N ASP A 104 -24.55 -4.96 -23.46
CA ASP A 104 -24.35 -6.41 -23.52
C ASP A 104 -23.30 -6.90 -22.50
N ARG A 105 -23.49 -6.46 -21.25
CA ARG A 105 -22.88 -7.07 -20.07
C ARG A 105 -23.73 -8.26 -19.65
N GLN A 106 -23.80 -9.31 -20.47
CA GLN A 106 -24.49 -10.55 -20.12
C GLN A 106 -23.81 -11.22 -18.92
N TYR A 107 -24.20 -10.81 -17.71
CA TYR A 107 -23.83 -11.45 -16.45
C TYR A 107 -24.65 -12.73 -16.21
N HIS A 108 -24.75 -13.65 -17.18
CA HIS A 108 -25.35 -14.96 -16.91
C HIS A 108 -24.59 -16.06 -17.66
N THR A 109 -23.49 -16.55 -17.07
CA THR A 109 -23.02 -17.91 -17.37
C THR A 109 -23.25 -18.75 -16.13
N SER A 110 -23.95 -19.87 -16.29
CA SER A 110 -24.25 -20.78 -15.19
C SER A 110 -22.97 -21.43 -14.67
N LYS A 111 -23.04 -22.03 -13.47
CA LYS A 111 -21.88 -22.63 -12.80
C LYS A 111 -21.20 -23.73 -13.65
N GLU A 112 -21.89 -24.32 -14.63
CA GLU A 112 -21.32 -25.33 -15.53
C GLU A 112 -20.24 -24.77 -16.49
N ASP A 113 -20.39 -23.54 -17.01
CA ASP A 113 -19.48 -22.98 -18.03
C ASP A 113 -18.08 -22.65 -17.49
N ILE A 114 -17.99 -22.35 -16.20
CA ILE A 114 -16.73 -22.03 -15.51
C ILE A 114 -15.80 -23.27 -15.44
N LYS A 115 -16.36 -24.48 -15.37
CA LYS A 115 -15.58 -25.71 -15.21
C LYS A 115 -14.89 -26.11 -16.52
N GLY A 116 -15.54 -25.88 -17.67
CA GLY A 116 -15.00 -26.21 -19.00
C GLY A 116 -13.81 -25.34 -19.41
N LYS A 117 -13.85 -24.03 -19.14
CA LYS A 117 -12.76 -23.10 -19.52
C LYS A 117 -11.53 -23.18 -18.60
N ARG A 118 -11.69 -23.60 -17.33
CA ARG A 118 -10.56 -23.75 -16.39
C ARG A 118 -9.70 -24.99 -16.65
N LEU A 119 -10.29 -26.10 -17.09
CA LEU A 119 -9.49 -27.30 -17.43
C LEU A 119 -8.67 -27.13 -18.72
N ALA A 120 -9.12 -26.31 -19.68
CA ALA A 120 -8.41 -26.12 -20.95
C ALA A 120 -7.13 -25.25 -20.86
N LYS A 121 -6.97 -24.45 -19.79
CA LYS A 121 -5.81 -23.55 -19.62
C LYS A 121 -4.72 -24.07 -18.68
N VAL A 122 -4.90 -25.26 -18.08
CA VAL A 122 -3.87 -25.90 -17.25
C VAL A 122 -3.29 -27.09 -18.01
N SER A 123 -2.52 -26.79 -19.06
CA SER A 123 -1.45 -27.69 -19.50
C SER A 123 -0.17 -27.16 -18.90
N VAL A 124 0.23 -27.77 -17.79
CA VAL A 124 1.50 -27.50 -17.09
C VAL A 124 2.59 -28.20 -17.88
N ASN A 125 3.51 -27.42 -18.46
CA ASN A 125 4.85 -27.77 -18.93
C ASN A 125 5.48 -26.43 -19.34
N GLU A 126 6.57 -25.89 -18.82
CA GLU A 126 7.67 -26.36 -17.99
C GLU A 126 8.23 -25.13 -17.24
N LEU A 127 8.58 -25.29 -15.97
CA LEU A 127 9.45 -24.34 -15.27
C LEU A 127 10.89 -24.56 -15.75
N LYS A 128 11.44 -23.62 -16.52
CA LYS A 128 12.89 -23.45 -16.63
C LYS A 128 13.31 -22.05 -16.21
N GLU A 129 14.01 -22.08 -15.09
CA GLU A 129 15.05 -21.21 -14.55
C GLU A 129 15.72 -20.20 -15.52
N GLN A 130 16.11 -19.05 -14.93
CA GLN A 130 16.86 -17.88 -15.45
C GLN A 130 15.95 -16.72 -15.90
N ALA A 131 16.13 -15.45 -15.50
CA ALA A 131 17.36 -14.77 -15.13
C ALA A 131 17.12 -13.64 -14.11
N ALA A 132 18.17 -13.32 -13.35
CA ALA A 132 18.25 -12.16 -12.46
C ALA A 132 17.95 -10.86 -13.21
N ASN A 133 16.89 -10.15 -12.81
CA ASN A 133 16.51 -8.85 -13.37
C ASN A 133 16.93 -7.72 -12.41
N PRO A 134 17.79 -6.77 -12.82
CA PRO A 134 18.32 -5.68 -11.96
C PRO A 134 17.29 -4.60 -11.58
N GLN A 135 16.01 -4.75 -11.92
CA GLN A 135 14.94 -3.85 -11.47
C GLN A 135 14.36 -4.23 -10.10
N ILE A 136 14.53 -5.49 -9.67
CA ILE A 136 14.01 -6.00 -8.38
C ILE A 136 14.81 -5.42 -7.19
N THR A 137 16.06 -5.01 -7.41
CA THR A 137 16.98 -4.57 -6.35
C THR A 137 16.56 -3.26 -5.68
N GLY A 138 16.11 -2.24 -6.43
CA GLY A 138 15.80 -0.93 -5.85
C GLY A 138 14.58 -0.92 -4.92
N LEU A 139 13.53 -1.64 -5.31
CA LEU A 139 12.31 -1.75 -4.50
C LEU A 139 12.55 -2.62 -3.25
N ALA A 140 13.29 -3.73 -3.41
CA ALA A 140 13.66 -4.59 -2.29
C ALA A 140 14.56 -3.86 -1.29
N GLU A 141 15.50 -3.04 -1.75
CA GLU A 141 16.39 -2.25 -0.91
C GLU A 141 15.62 -1.19 -0.10
N LEU A 142 14.63 -0.53 -0.70
CA LEU A 142 13.81 0.46 0.00
C LEU A 142 12.91 -0.18 1.08
N PHE A 143 12.28 -1.32 0.78
CA PHE A 143 11.51 -2.05 1.78
C PHE A 143 12.41 -2.61 2.89
N TYR A 144 13.61 -3.07 2.56
CA TYR A 144 14.58 -3.56 3.54
C TYR A 144 15.02 -2.44 4.49
N ASN A 145 15.39 -1.28 3.96
CA ASN A 145 15.79 -0.11 4.76
C ASN A 145 14.65 0.39 5.65
N LYS A 146 13.42 0.49 5.11
CA LYS A 146 12.24 0.86 5.90
C LYS A 146 11.94 -0.14 7.01
N THR A 147 12.16 -1.43 6.76
CA THR A 147 12.00 -2.49 7.78
C THR A 147 13.03 -2.35 8.90
N LEU A 148 14.29 -2.01 8.56
CA LEU A 148 15.37 -1.76 9.51
C LEU A 148 15.09 -0.54 10.38
N GLU A 149 14.73 0.60 9.78
CA GLU A 149 14.37 1.83 10.50
C GLU A 149 13.22 1.58 11.49
N GLN A 150 12.17 0.88 11.04
CA GLN A 150 11.04 0.50 11.90
C GLN A 150 11.48 -0.42 13.06
N ALA A 151 12.39 -1.38 12.80
CA ALA A 151 12.89 -2.25 13.86
C ALA A 151 13.69 -1.48 14.92
N GLU A 152 14.48 -0.47 14.51
CA GLU A 152 15.21 0.40 15.44
C GLU A 152 14.26 1.28 16.27
N GLU A 153 13.26 1.89 15.64
CA GLU A 153 12.25 2.69 16.35
C GLU A 153 11.49 1.85 17.37
N ILE A 154 11.07 0.63 16.99
CA ILE A 154 10.45 -0.32 17.91
C ILE A 154 11.39 -0.66 19.07
N GLY A 155 12.69 -0.82 18.81
CA GLY A 155 13.69 -1.04 19.84
C GLY A 155 13.77 0.10 20.85
N LYS A 156 13.84 1.35 20.37
CA LYS A 156 13.86 2.56 21.22
C LYS A 156 12.59 2.70 22.04
N LEU A 157 11.43 2.48 21.43
CA LEU A 157 10.13 2.52 22.12
C LEU A 157 10.04 1.45 23.21
N LYS A 158 10.48 0.21 22.93
CA LYS A 158 10.52 -0.86 23.94
C LYS A 158 11.45 -0.51 25.10
N ALA A 159 12.59 0.12 24.84
CA ALA A 159 13.52 0.56 25.89
C ALA A 159 12.91 1.66 26.77
N GLN A 160 12.25 2.66 26.16
CA GLN A 160 11.55 3.72 26.89
C GLN A 160 10.41 3.17 27.75
N ILE A 161 9.62 2.23 27.24
CA ILE A 161 8.56 1.56 28.02
C ILE A 161 9.16 0.88 29.25
N LYS A 162 10.26 0.13 29.08
CA LYS A 162 10.95 -0.55 30.19
C LYS A 162 11.49 0.43 31.23
N GLU A 163 12.05 1.57 30.81
CA GLU A 163 12.52 2.60 31.74
C GLU A 163 11.35 3.23 32.51
N LEU A 164 10.25 3.56 31.83
CA LEU A 164 9.05 4.12 32.44
C LEU A 164 8.43 3.15 33.47
N GLU A 165 8.32 1.87 33.14
CA GLU A 165 7.87 0.83 34.06
C GLU A 165 8.78 0.72 35.29
N GLN A 166 10.11 0.78 35.10
CA GLN A 166 11.06 0.74 36.21
C GLN A 166 10.99 1.99 37.10
N ARG A 167 10.79 3.18 36.53
CA ARG A 167 10.60 4.43 37.28
C ARG A 167 9.29 4.44 38.05
N LEU A 168 8.20 3.92 37.46
CA LEU A 168 6.92 3.74 38.16
C LEU A 168 7.05 2.75 39.32
N GLY A 169 7.75 1.63 39.12
CA GLY A 169 8.04 0.66 40.18
C GLY A 169 8.92 1.23 41.30
N LYS A 170 9.95 2.03 40.97
CA LYS A 170 10.80 2.71 41.96
C LYS A 170 10.05 3.78 42.75
N ASN A 171 9.26 4.62 42.09
CA ASN A 171 8.48 5.66 42.77
C ASN A 171 7.41 5.08 43.70
N ALA A 172 6.83 3.92 43.37
CA ALA A 172 5.92 3.20 44.26
C ALA A 172 6.63 2.58 45.48
N ALA A 173 7.92 2.25 45.36
CA ALA A 173 8.73 1.76 46.48
C ALA A 173 9.20 2.91 47.40
N ASP A 174 9.65 4.04 46.84
CA ASP A 174 10.14 5.20 47.61
C ASP A 174 9.01 5.94 48.35
N ALA A 175 7.77 5.90 47.84
CA ALA A 175 6.62 6.47 48.54
C ALA A 175 6.28 5.79 49.88
N ASN A 176 6.75 4.55 50.10
CA ASN A 176 6.51 3.78 51.32
C ASN A 176 7.63 3.88 52.36
N THR A 177 8.74 4.58 52.07
CA THR A 177 9.91 4.65 52.98
C THR A 177 10.14 6.03 53.61
N SER A 178 9.26 7.02 53.38
CA SER A 178 9.31 8.28 54.14
C SER A 178 8.85 8.04 55.58
N THR A 179 9.81 7.58 56.37
CA THR A 179 9.71 7.34 57.81
C THR A 179 9.40 8.65 58.53
N THR A 180 8.25 8.74 59.18
CA THR A 180 7.99 9.77 60.19
C THR A 180 8.85 9.45 61.42
N ALA A 181 10.09 9.94 61.44
CA ALA A 181 10.91 10.00 62.65
C ALA A 181 10.46 11.22 63.47
N ASN A 182 9.65 10.99 64.51
CA ASN A 182 9.35 12.02 65.51
C ASN A 182 10.42 11.98 66.61
N ALA A 183 11.22 13.04 66.69
CA ALA A 183 12.10 13.35 67.81
C ALA A 183 11.55 14.61 68.50
N GLY A 184 11.30 14.52 69.81
CA GLY A 184 10.86 15.62 70.67
C GLY A 184 9.62 15.31 71.47
#